data_AF-A0A1I1Y7H1-F1
#
_entry.id   AF-A0A1I1Y7H1-F1
#
_cell.length_a   1.000
_cell.length_b   1.000
_cell.length_c   1.000
_cell.angle_alpha   90.00
_cell.angle_beta   90.00
_cell.angle_gamma   90.00
#
_symmetry.space_group_name_H-M   'P 1'
#
loop_
_entity.id
_entity.type
_entity.pdbx_description
1 polymer ?
#
loop_
_entity_poly.entity_id
_entity_poly.type
_entity_poly.pdbx_seq_one_letter_code
_entity_poly.pdbx_strand_id
1 'polypeptide(L)'
;MLKDSDKINVIKRIEFIQIELEDLKAHKELSFQEYNANRIVRRNVERMIENIANALIDISKILIANENVEIPDSYREIILKLGEIKVIDIELAKSIAEIARLRNVLAHQYLDIKWSYIRNFLTKKIDDVYEFLRTIELYINN
;
A
#
# COMPACT_ATOMS: atom_id res chain seq x y z
N MET A 1 -15.62 7.44 -16.87
CA MET A 1 -15.39 5.98 -16.86
C MET A 1 -13.93 5.74 -17.23
N LEU A 2 -13.18 4.97 -16.42
CA LEU A 2 -11.76 4.68 -16.68
C LEU A 2 -11.58 4.07 -18.07
N LYS A 3 -10.50 4.46 -18.77
CA LYS A 3 -10.10 3.81 -20.05
C LYS A 3 -9.74 2.34 -19.82
N ASP A 4 -10.02 1.48 -20.79
CA ASP A 4 -9.76 0.03 -20.66
C ASP A 4 -8.29 -0.30 -20.36
N SER A 5 -7.35 0.46 -20.94
CA SER A 5 -5.91 0.33 -20.64
C SER A 5 -5.59 0.60 -19.18
N ASP A 6 -6.26 1.58 -18.58
CA ASP A 6 -6.04 1.97 -17.19
C ASP A 6 -6.67 0.94 -16.24
N LYS A 7 -7.85 0.41 -16.58
CA LYS A 7 -8.47 -0.69 -15.83
C LYS A 7 -7.54 -1.91 -15.78
N ILE A 8 -6.98 -2.33 -16.92
CA ILE A 8 -6.02 -3.44 -16.99
C ILE A 8 -4.79 -3.15 -16.11
N ASN A 9 -4.27 -1.93 -16.13
CA ASN A 9 -3.10 -1.54 -15.33
C ASN A 9 -3.39 -1.55 -13.82
N VAL A 10 -4.61 -1.22 -13.40
CA VAL A 10 -5.07 -1.31 -12.02
C VAL A 10 -5.23 -2.77 -11.59
N ILE A 11 -5.88 -3.61 -12.41
CA ILE A 11 -6.09 -5.04 -12.12
C ILE A 11 -4.76 -5.76 -11.91
N LYS A 12 -3.78 -5.56 -12.80
CA LYS A 12 -2.44 -6.17 -12.66
C LYS A 12 -1.75 -5.79 -11.35
N ARG A 13 -1.97 -4.57 -10.86
CA ARG A 13 -1.41 -4.11 -9.58
C ARG A 13 -2.14 -4.70 -8.39
N ILE A 14 -3.46 -4.87 -8.49
CA ILE A 14 -4.25 -5.57 -7.48
C ILE A 14 -3.77 -7.01 -7.33
N GLU A 15 -3.63 -7.75 -8.44
CA GLU A 15 -3.12 -9.13 -8.45
C GLU A 15 -1.71 -9.21 -7.83
N PHE A 16 -0.83 -8.27 -8.21
CA PHE A 16 0.51 -8.18 -7.63
C PHE A 16 0.48 -7.95 -6.11
N ILE A 17 -0.33 -7.02 -5.62
CA ILE A 17 -0.47 -6.77 -4.17
C ILE A 17 -1.01 -8.01 -3.46
N GLN A 18 -1.98 -8.73 -4.05
CA GLN A 18 -2.54 -9.93 -3.45
C GLN A 18 -1.48 -11.03 -3.27
N ILE A 19 -0.59 -11.22 -4.25
CA ILE A 19 0.54 -12.16 -4.17
C ILE A 19 1.49 -11.74 -3.03
N GLU A 20 1.89 -10.47 -2.98
CA GLU A 20 2.79 -9.95 -1.93
C GLU A 20 2.17 -10.09 -0.52
N LEU A 21 0.85 -9.86 -0.39
CA LEU A 21 0.14 -10.05 0.87
C LEU A 21 0.06 -11.53 1.28
N GLU A 22 -0.14 -12.44 0.33
CA GLU A 22 -0.15 -13.88 0.59
C GLU A 22 1.20 -14.35 1.14
N ASP A 23 2.29 -13.97 0.46
CA ASP A 23 3.64 -14.32 0.89
C ASP A 23 3.97 -13.70 2.26
N LEU A 24 3.46 -12.49 2.57
CA LEU A 24 3.67 -11.83 3.85
C LEU A 24 3.02 -12.58 5.03
N LYS A 25 2.01 -13.43 4.79
CA LYS A 25 1.37 -14.21 5.86
C LYS A 25 2.37 -15.12 6.59
N ALA A 26 3.39 -15.62 5.89
CA ALA A 26 4.46 -16.41 6.49
C ALA A 26 5.25 -15.65 7.57
N HIS A 27 5.14 -14.31 7.59
CA HIS A 27 5.85 -13.42 8.52
C HIS A 27 4.93 -12.76 9.55
N LYS A 28 3.66 -13.20 9.68
CA LYS A 28 2.70 -12.59 10.61
C LYS A 28 3.17 -12.57 12.07
N GLU A 29 3.81 -13.65 12.51
CA GLU A 29 4.33 -13.83 13.88
C GLU A 29 5.81 -13.43 14.02
N LEU A 30 6.36 -12.68 13.04
CA LEU A 30 7.74 -12.22 13.08
C LEU A 30 8.00 -11.46 14.39
N SER A 31 9.10 -11.79 15.07
CA SER A 31 9.54 -11.12 16.27
C SER A 31 10.63 -10.08 15.97
N PHE A 32 10.83 -9.11 16.87
CA PHE A 32 11.94 -8.16 16.75
C PHE A 32 13.30 -8.86 16.74
N GLN A 33 13.45 -9.90 17.55
CA GLN A 33 14.71 -10.66 17.66
C GLN A 33 15.07 -11.29 16.31
N GLU A 34 14.12 -11.94 15.66
CA GLU A 34 14.31 -12.54 14.34
C GLU A 34 14.52 -11.47 13.27
N TYR A 35 13.70 -10.41 13.24
CA TYR A 35 13.87 -9.28 12.32
C TYR A 35 15.27 -8.62 12.44
N ASN A 36 15.80 -8.50 13.66
CA ASN A 36 17.10 -7.90 13.90
C ASN A 36 18.25 -8.85 13.52
N ALA A 37 18.16 -10.12 13.88
CA ALA A 37 19.21 -11.11 13.69
C ALA A 37 19.28 -11.67 12.25
N ASN A 38 18.13 -11.87 11.59
CA ASN A 38 18.06 -12.49 10.27
C ASN A 38 17.92 -11.44 9.16
N ARG A 39 19.04 -11.11 8.52
CA ARG A 39 19.08 -10.11 7.42
C ARG A 39 18.25 -10.50 6.20
N ILE A 40 18.09 -11.79 5.93
CA ILE A 40 17.33 -12.28 4.77
C ILE A 40 15.85 -12.04 5.02
N VAL A 41 15.32 -12.51 6.16
CA VAL A 41 13.92 -12.28 6.56
C VAL A 41 13.60 -10.79 6.59
N ARG A 42 14.48 -9.98 7.22
CA ARG A 42 14.32 -8.52 7.23
C ARG A 42 14.20 -7.92 5.84
N ARG A 43 15.14 -8.22 4.94
CA ARG A 43 15.15 -7.65 3.59
C ARG A 43 13.91 -8.07 2.79
N ASN A 44 13.48 -9.32 2.93
CA ASN A 44 12.29 -9.79 2.25
C ASN A 44 11.05 -9.04 2.73
N VAL A 45 10.79 -8.99 4.04
CA VAL A 45 9.63 -8.29 4.60
C VAL A 45 9.64 -6.79 4.26
N GLU A 46 10.79 -6.12 4.40
CA GLU A 46 10.92 -4.71 4.01
C GLU A 46 10.58 -4.51 2.52
N ARG A 47 11.08 -5.38 1.65
CA ARG A 47 10.87 -5.27 0.20
C ARG A 47 9.40 -5.50 -0.19
N MET A 48 8.75 -6.47 0.41
CA MET A 48 7.35 -6.80 0.12
C MET A 48 6.42 -5.65 0.55
N ILE A 49 6.64 -5.09 1.73
CA ILE A 49 5.90 -3.93 2.21
C ILE A 49 6.14 -2.71 1.31
N GLU A 50 7.38 -2.48 0.88
CA GLU A 50 7.71 -1.42 -0.06
C GLU A 50 7.00 -1.61 -1.41
N ASN A 51 6.98 -2.84 -1.93
CA ASN A 51 6.28 -3.21 -3.16
C ASN A 51 4.79 -2.90 -3.09
N ILE A 52 4.14 -3.31 -2.00
CA ILE A 52 2.73 -3.02 -1.74
C ILE A 52 2.49 -1.52 -1.70
N ALA A 53 3.30 -0.77 -0.94
CA ALA A 53 3.18 0.69 -0.84
C ALA A 53 3.28 1.38 -2.21
N ASN A 54 4.25 0.97 -3.04
CA ASN A 54 4.42 1.50 -4.39
C ASN A 54 3.22 1.20 -5.29
N ALA A 55 2.71 -0.04 -5.25
CA ALA A 55 1.58 -0.44 -6.08
C ALA A 55 0.29 0.29 -5.68
N LEU A 56 0.05 0.52 -4.38
CA LEU A 56 -1.07 1.34 -3.88
C LEU A 56 -1.00 2.79 -4.38
N ILE A 57 0.20 3.39 -4.35
CA ILE A 57 0.43 4.74 -4.86
C ILE A 57 0.17 4.80 -6.37
N ASP A 58 0.64 3.81 -7.12
CA ASP A 58 0.43 3.76 -8.57
C ASP A 58 -1.05 3.61 -8.94
N ILE A 59 -1.79 2.73 -8.26
CA ILE A 59 -3.25 2.62 -8.43
C ILE A 59 -3.88 4.00 -8.20
N SER A 60 -3.52 4.65 -7.09
CA SER A 60 -4.08 5.95 -6.73
C SER A 60 -3.81 7.03 -7.80
N LYS A 61 -2.60 7.05 -8.37
CA LYS A 61 -2.26 7.97 -9.47
C LYS A 61 -3.09 7.70 -10.72
N ILE A 62 -3.28 6.43 -11.10
CA ILE A 62 -4.09 6.07 -12.28
C ILE A 62 -5.53 6.55 -12.10
N LEU A 63 -6.10 6.37 -10.91
CA LEU A 63 -7.47 6.80 -10.62
C LEU A 63 -7.60 8.33 -10.65
N ILE A 64 -6.66 9.07 -10.04
CA ILE A 64 -6.68 10.53 -10.01
C ILE A 64 -6.48 11.16 -11.39
N ALA A 65 -5.56 10.60 -12.19
CA ALA A 65 -5.30 11.09 -13.54
C ALA A 65 -6.56 11.02 -14.44
N ASN A 66 -7.52 10.16 -14.11
CA ASN A 66 -8.79 10.05 -14.83
C ASN A 66 -9.85 11.07 -14.38
N GLU A 67 -9.67 11.74 -13.24
CA GLU A 67 -10.67 12.64 -12.63
C GLU A 67 -10.48 14.12 -13.00
N ASN A 68 -9.54 14.43 -13.92
CA ASN A 68 -9.25 15.80 -14.36
C ASN A 68 -8.90 16.78 -13.20
N VAL A 69 -8.42 16.24 -12.09
CA VAL A 69 -7.98 17.01 -10.92
C VAL A 69 -6.47 17.14 -10.89
N GLU A 70 -5.98 18.19 -10.24
CA GLU A 70 -4.55 18.39 -10.00
C GLU A 70 -3.97 17.20 -9.21
N ILE A 71 -2.86 16.65 -9.71
CA ILE A 71 -2.15 15.54 -9.06
C ILE A 71 -1.30 16.14 -7.94
N PRO A 72 -1.52 15.73 -6.67
CA PRO A 72 -0.71 16.24 -5.57
C PRO A 72 0.77 15.86 -5.67
N ASP A 73 1.63 16.69 -5.09
CA ASP A 73 3.09 16.53 -5.16
C ASP A 73 3.61 15.36 -4.32
N SER A 74 2.89 14.96 -3.25
CA SER A 74 3.30 13.87 -2.37
C SER A 74 2.44 12.63 -2.51
N TYR A 75 3.05 11.45 -2.35
CA TYR A 75 2.32 10.17 -2.38
C TYR A 75 1.25 10.06 -1.31
N ARG A 76 1.45 10.70 -0.16
CA ARG A 76 0.46 10.75 0.91
C ARG A 76 -0.78 11.50 0.45
N GLU A 77 -0.61 12.67 -0.15
CA GLU A 77 -1.71 13.49 -0.64
C GLU A 77 -2.43 12.83 -1.83
N ILE A 78 -1.69 12.13 -2.71
CA ILE A 78 -2.28 11.31 -3.78
C ILE A 78 -3.28 10.32 -3.18
N ILE A 79 -2.93 9.58 -2.12
CA ILE A 79 -3.87 8.62 -1.53
C ILE A 79 -5.04 9.33 -0.84
N LEU A 80 -4.78 10.41 -0.09
CA LEU A 80 -5.84 11.18 0.58
C LEU A 80 -6.85 11.75 -0.41
N LYS A 81 -6.40 12.15 -1.60
CA LYS A 81 -7.25 12.67 -2.68
C LYS A 81 -8.32 11.68 -3.12
N LEU A 82 -8.06 10.37 -3.05
CA LEU A 82 -9.07 9.35 -3.33
C LEU A 82 -10.27 9.42 -2.37
N GLY A 83 -10.03 9.77 -1.11
CA GLY A 83 -11.08 10.01 -0.12
C GLY A 83 -11.86 11.29 -0.40
N GLU A 84 -11.17 12.37 -0.80
CA GLU A 84 -11.80 13.65 -1.15
C GLU A 84 -12.77 13.52 -2.34
N ILE A 85 -12.38 12.75 -3.35
CA ILE A 85 -13.19 12.49 -4.55
C ILE A 85 -14.13 11.28 -4.39
N LYS A 86 -14.24 10.73 -3.17
CA LYS A 86 -15.16 9.64 -2.78
C LYS A 86 -14.97 8.33 -3.55
N VAL A 87 -13.77 8.06 -4.04
CA VAL A 87 -13.40 6.74 -4.61
C VAL A 87 -13.31 5.70 -3.50
N ILE A 88 -12.83 6.10 -2.33
CA ILE A 88 -12.79 5.31 -1.09
C ILE A 88 -13.28 6.15 0.10
N ASP A 89 -13.58 5.50 1.23
CA ASP A 89 -13.86 6.22 2.47
C ASP A 89 -12.63 7.02 2.97
N ILE A 90 -12.86 8.16 3.61
CA ILE A 90 -11.81 9.06 4.06
C ILE A 90 -10.93 8.45 5.15
N GLU A 91 -11.48 7.59 6.02
CA GLU A 91 -10.70 6.91 7.05
C GLU A 91 -9.81 5.81 6.45
N LEU A 92 -10.33 5.09 5.44
CA LEU A 92 -9.52 4.15 4.66
C LEU A 92 -8.40 4.89 3.92
N ALA A 93 -8.69 6.03 3.28
CA ALA A 93 -7.68 6.86 2.62
C ALA A 93 -6.58 7.31 3.59
N LYS A 94 -6.94 7.79 4.79
CA LYS A 94 -5.97 8.14 5.84
C LYS A 94 -5.12 6.94 6.23
N SER A 95 -5.73 5.77 6.42
CA SER A 95 -5.01 4.56 6.81
C SER A 95 -3.98 4.13 5.76
N ILE A 96 -4.38 4.09 4.48
CA ILE A 96 -3.49 3.73 3.36
C ILE A 96 -2.40 4.78 3.15
N ALA A 97 -2.69 6.06 3.40
CA ALA A 97 -1.71 7.13 3.31
C ALA A 97 -0.56 6.98 4.34
N GLU A 98 -0.80 6.32 5.48
CA GLU A 98 0.26 5.97 6.43
C GLU A 98 1.22 4.91 5.88
N ILE A 99 0.73 4.01 5.02
CA ILE A 99 1.55 2.99 4.34
C ILE A 99 2.50 3.66 3.34
N ALA A 100 2.05 4.69 2.62
CA ALA A 100 2.94 5.48 1.76
C ALA A 100 4.06 6.17 2.54
N ARG A 101 3.80 6.59 3.80
CA ARG A 101 4.84 7.12 4.68
C ARG A 101 5.86 6.04 5.09
N LEU A 102 5.40 4.80 5.28
CA LEU A 102 6.27 3.67 5.62
C LEU A 102 7.35 3.45 4.54
N ARG A 103 7.02 3.61 3.26
CA ARG A 103 8.03 3.55 2.18
C ARG A 103 9.24 4.46 2.46
N ASN A 104 9.00 5.69 2.92
CA ASN A 104 10.08 6.63 3.25
C ASN A 104 10.86 6.16 4.49
N VAL A 105 10.18 5.62 5.49
CA VAL A 105 10.83 5.07 6.69
C VAL A 105 11.74 3.87 6.35
N LEU A 106 11.31 3.00 5.43
CA LEU A 106 12.09 1.84 4.99
C LEU A 106 13.40 2.22 4.29
N ALA A 107 13.51 3.43 3.72
CA ALA A 107 14.75 3.93 3.14
C ALA A 107 15.80 4.38 4.20
N HIS A 108 15.42 4.53 5.47
CA HIS A 108 16.34 4.96 6.54
C HIS A 108 17.17 3.80 7.12
N GLN A 109 18.19 4.07 7.96
CA GLN A 109 19.06 3.02 8.53
C GLN A 109 18.68 2.56 9.96
N TYR A 110 17.73 3.23 10.63
CA TYR A 110 17.37 2.92 12.02
C TYR A 110 16.41 1.72 12.10
N LEU A 111 16.93 0.55 12.51
CA LEU A 111 16.18 -0.70 12.56
C LEU A 111 15.01 -0.68 13.56
N ASP A 112 15.20 -0.08 14.73
CA ASP A 112 14.17 -0.04 15.79
C ASP A 112 12.96 0.78 15.35
N ILE A 113 13.23 1.88 14.63
CA ILE A 113 12.20 2.73 14.04
C ILE A 113 11.45 1.92 12.98
N LYS A 114 12.14 1.26 12.03
CA LYS A 114 11.48 0.44 11.00
C LYS A 114 10.61 -0.66 11.59
N TRP A 115 11.08 -1.33 12.64
CA TRP A 115 10.39 -2.45 13.24
C TRP A 115 8.98 -2.08 13.71
N SER A 116 8.81 -0.93 14.36
CA SER A 116 7.49 -0.52 14.86
C SER A 116 6.46 -0.37 13.73
N TYR A 117 6.89 0.15 12.59
CA TYR A 117 6.04 0.25 11.41
C TYR A 117 5.79 -1.08 10.72
N ILE A 118 6.80 -1.93 10.58
CA ILE A 118 6.66 -3.27 9.98
C ILE A 118 5.69 -4.10 10.82
N ARG A 119 5.86 -4.10 12.14
CA ARG A 119 4.93 -4.80 13.05
C ARG A 119 3.52 -4.25 12.91
N ASN A 120 3.35 -2.93 12.86
CA ASN A 120 2.03 -2.32 12.65
C ASN A 120 1.43 -2.72 11.30
N PHE A 121 2.24 -2.79 10.24
CA PHE A 121 1.79 -3.24 8.93
C PHE A 121 1.29 -4.70 8.99
N LEU A 122 2.13 -5.61 9.48
CA LEU A 122 1.86 -7.05 9.57
C LEU A 122 0.65 -7.39 10.44
N THR A 123 0.37 -6.58 11.47
CA THR A 123 -0.67 -6.88 12.47
C THR A 123 -1.98 -6.13 12.26
N LYS A 124 -1.97 -5.01 11.51
CA LYS A 124 -3.15 -4.15 11.36
C LYS A 124 -3.40 -3.70 9.92
N LYS A 125 -2.36 -3.24 9.21
CA LYS A 125 -2.57 -2.59 7.90
C LYS A 125 -2.85 -3.56 6.76
N ILE A 126 -2.53 -4.85 6.90
CA ILE A 126 -2.88 -5.86 5.89
C ILE A 126 -4.39 -5.85 5.59
N ASP A 127 -5.23 -5.76 6.62
CA ASP A 127 -6.69 -5.75 6.46
C ASP A 127 -7.17 -4.48 5.73
N ASP A 128 -6.58 -3.33 6.06
CA ASP A 128 -6.85 -2.06 5.37
C ASP A 128 -6.47 -2.15 3.88
N VAL A 129 -5.35 -2.80 3.55
CA VAL A 129 -4.96 -3.02 2.15
C VAL A 129 -6.00 -3.89 1.43
N TYR A 130 -6.46 -4.99 2.04
CA TYR A 130 -7.52 -5.81 1.44
C TYR A 130 -8.81 -5.01 1.23
N GLU A 131 -9.20 -4.17 2.18
CA GLU A 131 -10.38 -3.31 2.04
C GLU A 131 -10.21 -2.29 0.90
N PHE A 132 -9.03 -1.69 0.77
CA PHE A 132 -8.70 -0.82 -0.35
C PHE A 132 -8.85 -1.54 -1.69
N LEU A 133 -8.22 -2.71 -1.86
CA LEU A 133 -8.29 -3.47 -3.11
C LEU A 133 -9.73 -3.79 -3.49
N ARG A 134 -10.52 -4.31 -2.54
CA ARG A 134 -11.94 -4.62 -2.75
C ARG A 134 -12.73 -3.39 -3.20
N THR A 135 -12.46 -2.25 -2.59
CA THR A 135 -13.18 -1.00 -2.91
C THR A 135 -12.82 -0.50 -4.31
N ILE A 136 -11.54 -0.58 -4.69
CA ILE A 136 -11.09 -0.21 -6.04
C ILE A 136 -11.65 -1.16 -7.11
N GLU A 137 -11.66 -2.48 -6.85
CA GLU A 137 -12.27 -3.46 -7.76
C GLU A 137 -13.74 -3.16 -8.02
N LEU A 138 -14.51 -2.82 -6.97
CA LEU A 138 -15.90 -2.40 -7.13
C LEU A 138 -16.01 -1.10 -7.93
N TYR A 139 -15.15 -0.12 -7.65
CA TYR A 139 -15.17 1.17 -8.33
C TYR A 139 -14.89 1.05 -9.84
N ILE A 140 -13.92 0.23 -10.27
CA ILE A 140 -13.56 0.12 -11.70
C ILE A 140 -14.50 -0.76 -12.53
N ASN A 141 -15.31 -1.60 -11.86
CA ASN A 141 -16.29 -2.50 -12.49
C ASN A 141 -17.69 -1.87 -12.61
N ASN A 142 -17.94 -0.76 -11.91
CA ASN A 142 -19.11 0.10 -12.11
C ASN A 142 -18.89 1.08 -13.28
#